data_AF-A0A1L9RJ38-F1
#
_entry.id   AF-A0A1L9RJ38-F1
#
_cell.length_a   1.000
_cell.length_b   1.000
_cell.length_c   1.000
_cell.angle_alpha   90.00
_cell.angle_beta   90.00
_cell.angle_gamma   90.00
#
_symmetry.space_group_name_H-M   'P 1'
#
loop_
_entity.id
_entity.type
_entity.pdbx_description
1 polymer ?
#
loop_
_entity_poly.entity_id
_entity_poly.type
_entity_poly.pdbx_seq_one_letter_code
_entity_poly.pdbx_strand_id
1 'polypeptide(L)'
;MCADSTSFLGLQGLHVFVTGAAGGIGETAVREFLEQGCKVTALDLRPLQLAEADGDQYARFHTITGDISDEESIQSGFAQATKRFGPVNILVANAGITDESNDFPIWDMPLETWEKTYQVNVRGTFLTIKHFLRAAKASQQTLGRELDNLAIVVTGSETGKFGQEGHAEYASGKAGLQYGLIRGVKNEIVRLNSKARINAVAPGWVDTSLIKGRLDDPVEMWAEAQATVPLKKIAKPEDVARTMAFLASHRAAGHISGQCLSVDGGMEGRLIWREAEAKPTTDKQTETAIQSIPRSLGKPQRNKIRIAVSVDLDAVSGWLGTGHHSDNTLADYSAGFFAAQVGVPRLVRMLKKLNLADRCTWFIPGHSAESFPEQVREVVDTGCEIGLHGYAHEGAYQLTVEQERDVLVKCIDIATKLTGKKPVGYRGPLYQVRESTLDLLEEFGFEYDASLTDHDCHPFFAPRRPPLKPIDFSLPASSWMHPVEQSPTTPDRRPLVCVPCNWYMEDMTPMQYLPHVHNSHGYTDVRVIENLWRDRFLWIRENEENPIFPVLMHPDTSGMAHVIGMVERLLTWLKGWGDEVEFCQTGEIARWWREENLNRL
;
A
#
# COMPACT_ATOMS: atom_id res chain seq x y z
N MET A 1 -29.22 -8.55 47.91
CA MET A 1 -29.02 -7.55 46.84
C MET A 1 -27.69 -7.88 46.17
N CYS A 2 -27.71 -8.76 45.18
CA CYS A 2 -26.54 -9.03 44.34
C CYS A 2 -26.50 -7.94 43.26
N ALA A 3 -25.40 -7.20 43.18
CA ALA A 3 -25.22 -6.21 42.13
C ALA A 3 -25.17 -6.92 40.77
N ASP A 4 -26.10 -6.56 39.88
CA ASP A 4 -26.10 -6.95 38.47
C ASP A 4 -24.76 -6.60 37.84
N SER A 5 -23.88 -7.59 37.62
CA SER A 5 -22.65 -7.38 36.86
C SER A 5 -23.01 -7.32 35.37
N THR A 6 -23.40 -6.13 34.90
CA THR A 6 -23.61 -5.89 33.47
C THR A 6 -22.33 -6.21 32.70
N SER A 7 -22.40 -7.07 31.67
CA SER A 7 -21.23 -7.38 30.83
C SER A 7 -20.66 -6.09 30.20
N PHE A 8 -19.34 -6.05 29.98
CA PHE A 8 -18.67 -4.89 29.37
C PHE A 8 -19.29 -4.48 28.03
N LEU A 9 -19.78 -5.45 27.25
CA LEU A 9 -20.40 -5.22 25.96
C LEU A 9 -21.80 -4.60 26.07
N GLY A 10 -22.44 -4.63 27.25
CA GLY A 10 -23.76 -4.02 27.44
C GLY A 10 -24.87 -4.67 26.59
N LEU A 11 -24.78 -5.98 26.36
CA LEU A 11 -25.71 -6.73 25.51
C LEU A 11 -26.84 -7.41 26.30
N GLN A 12 -26.77 -7.40 27.63
CA GLN A 12 -27.71 -8.08 28.51
C GLN A 12 -29.18 -7.77 28.17
N GLY A 13 -30.00 -8.81 28.05
CA GLY A 13 -31.44 -8.70 27.83
C GLY A 13 -31.86 -8.34 26.40
N LEU A 14 -30.91 -7.99 25.51
CA LEU A 14 -31.19 -7.77 24.09
C LEU A 14 -31.57 -9.07 23.39
N HIS A 15 -32.36 -8.97 22.33
CA HIS A 15 -32.77 -10.11 21.52
C HIS A 15 -31.88 -10.24 20.27
N VAL A 16 -31.24 -11.40 20.15
CA VAL A 16 -30.33 -11.76 19.06
C VAL A 16 -30.98 -12.83 18.20
N PHE A 17 -30.93 -12.64 16.87
CA PHE A 17 -31.34 -13.65 15.90
C PHE A 17 -30.10 -14.15 15.16
N VAL A 18 -29.83 -15.46 15.21
CA VAL A 18 -28.66 -16.10 14.60
C VAL A 18 -29.11 -17.06 13.52
N THR A 19 -28.60 -16.91 12.29
CA THR A 19 -28.81 -17.90 11.21
C THR A 19 -27.63 -18.86 11.09
N GLY A 20 -27.91 -20.09 10.64
CA GLY A 20 -26.88 -21.14 10.56
C GLY A 20 -26.45 -21.58 11.96
N ALA A 21 -27.39 -21.51 12.90
CA ALA A 21 -27.13 -21.64 14.33
C ALA A 21 -26.71 -23.06 14.75
N ALA A 22 -26.95 -24.08 13.92
CA ALA A 22 -26.48 -25.46 14.17
C ALA A 22 -25.15 -25.77 13.45
N GLY A 23 -24.52 -24.77 12.83
CA GLY A 23 -23.14 -24.86 12.31
C GLY A 23 -22.10 -24.47 13.35
N GLY A 24 -20.81 -24.78 13.10
CA GLY A 24 -19.74 -24.62 14.10
C GLY A 24 -19.60 -23.19 14.66
N ILE A 25 -19.55 -22.18 13.78
CA ILE A 25 -19.49 -20.77 14.21
C ILE A 25 -20.83 -20.32 14.81
N GLY A 26 -21.95 -20.75 14.21
CA GLY A 26 -23.29 -20.32 14.62
C GLY A 26 -23.67 -20.80 16.01
N GLU A 27 -23.39 -22.06 16.34
CA GLU A 27 -23.64 -22.61 17.69
C GLU A 27 -22.81 -21.85 18.73
N THR A 28 -21.53 -21.58 18.41
CA THR A 28 -20.64 -20.84 19.31
C THR A 28 -21.10 -19.40 19.49
N ALA A 29 -21.60 -18.76 18.44
CA ALA A 29 -22.23 -17.44 18.55
C ALA A 29 -23.48 -17.47 19.45
N VAL A 30 -24.34 -18.48 19.31
CA VAL A 30 -25.50 -18.66 20.22
C VAL A 30 -25.06 -18.74 21.67
N ARG A 31 -24.04 -19.55 21.97
CA ARG A 31 -23.49 -19.70 23.34
C ARG A 31 -22.91 -18.39 23.86
N GLU A 32 -22.07 -17.72 23.07
CA GLU A 32 -21.49 -16.42 23.45
C GLU A 32 -22.58 -15.40 23.78
N PHE A 33 -23.61 -15.23 22.94
CA PHE A 33 -24.68 -14.27 23.23
C PHE A 33 -25.55 -14.67 24.44
N LEU A 34 -25.77 -15.97 24.69
CA LEU A 34 -26.44 -16.45 25.90
C LEU A 34 -25.61 -16.16 27.18
N GLU A 35 -24.30 -16.31 27.12
CA GLU A 35 -23.35 -15.98 28.20
C GLU A 35 -23.31 -14.46 28.47
N GLN A 36 -23.45 -13.64 27.43
CA GLN A 36 -23.67 -12.19 27.56
C GLN A 36 -25.09 -11.84 28.05
N GLY A 37 -25.91 -12.85 28.41
CA GLY A 37 -27.26 -12.74 28.93
C GLY A 37 -28.30 -12.19 27.96
N CYS A 38 -28.07 -12.36 26.66
CA CYS A 38 -29.05 -12.07 25.62
C CYS A 38 -30.17 -13.13 25.59
N LYS A 39 -31.30 -12.76 25.00
CA LYS A 39 -32.29 -13.71 24.50
C LYS A 39 -31.89 -14.08 23.07
N VAL A 40 -31.81 -15.36 22.75
CA VAL A 40 -31.29 -15.82 21.45
C VAL A 40 -32.34 -16.66 20.74
N THR A 41 -32.71 -16.24 19.54
CA THR A 41 -33.42 -17.07 18.56
C THR A 41 -32.43 -17.63 17.56
N ALA A 42 -32.32 -18.96 17.50
CA ALA A 42 -31.46 -19.71 16.61
C ALA A 42 -32.28 -20.28 15.44
N LEU A 43 -31.95 -19.88 14.21
CA LEU A 43 -32.55 -20.41 12.99
C LEU A 43 -31.53 -21.23 12.20
N ASP A 44 -31.93 -22.45 11.83
CA ASP A 44 -31.14 -23.36 10.99
C ASP A 44 -32.07 -24.39 10.30
N LEU A 45 -31.56 -25.13 9.31
CA LEU A 45 -32.27 -26.24 8.68
C LEU A 45 -32.52 -27.40 9.65
N ARG A 46 -31.74 -27.48 10.72
CA ARG A 46 -31.89 -28.49 11.78
C ARG A 46 -32.03 -27.81 13.14
N PRO A 47 -32.83 -28.34 14.06
CA PRO A 47 -32.95 -27.74 15.38
C PRO A 47 -31.61 -27.82 16.14
N LEU A 48 -31.15 -26.69 16.67
CA LEU A 48 -30.01 -26.67 17.61
C LEU A 48 -30.45 -27.17 18.99
N GLN A 49 -29.68 -28.08 19.57
CA GLN A 49 -29.84 -28.55 20.95
C GLN A 49 -28.61 -28.22 21.77
N LEU A 50 -28.78 -27.44 22.84
CA LEU A 50 -27.71 -27.14 23.79
C LEU A 50 -27.81 -28.14 24.95
N ALA A 51 -26.93 -29.14 24.98
CA ALA A 51 -26.93 -30.21 25.98
C ALA A 51 -26.59 -29.74 27.41
N GLU A 52 -25.94 -28.58 27.55
CA GLU A 52 -25.41 -28.06 28.82
C GLU A 52 -26.05 -26.75 29.27
N ALA A 53 -27.16 -26.34 28.65
CA ALA A 53 -27.84 -25.11 29.06
C ALA A 53 -28.46 -25.28 30.46
N ASP A 54 -28.26 -24.32 31.35
CA ASP A 54 -28.98 -24.28 32.62
C ASP A 54 -30.43 -23.78 32.43
N GLY A 55 -31.26 -23.84 33.48
CA GLY A 55 -32.67 -23.45 33.40
C GLY A 55 -32.89 -22.00 32.96
N ASP A 56 -31.93 -21.10 33.23
CA ASP A 56 -32.00 -19.68 32.88
C ASP A 56 -31.62 -19.45 31.39
N GLN A 57 -30.60 -20.15 30.90
CA GLN A 57 -30.25 -20.19 29.48
C GLN A 57 -31.38 -20.78 28.63
N TYR A 58 -32.01 -21.87 29.08
CA TYR A 58 -33.17 -22.46 28.38
C TYR A 58 -34.34 -21.46 28.28
N ALA A 59 -34.58 -20.62 29.28
CA ALA A 59 -35.65 -19.62 29.23
C ALA A 59 -35.39 -18.51 28.20
N ARG A 60 -34.12 -18.22 27.92
CA ARG A 60 -33.64 -17.21 26.96
C ARG A 60 -33.32 -17.76 25.58
N PHE A 61 -33.41 -19.07 25.37
CA PHE A 61 -33.09 -19.72 24.11
C PHE A 61 -34.36 -20.15 23.36
N HIS A 62 -34.41 -19.91 22.06
CA HIS A 62 -35.49 -20.35 21.18
C HIS A 62 -34.90 -20.87 19.86
N THR A 63 -35.38 -22.01 19.39
CA THR A 63 -34.90 -22.65 18.15
C THR A 63 -36.02 -22.67 17.12
N ILE A 64 -35.69 -22.38 15.87
CA ILE A 64 -36.60 -22.36 14.72
C ILE A 64 -35.94 -23.14 13.59
N THR A 65 -36.68 -24.08 13.00
CA THR A 65 -36.26 -24.71 11.75
C THR A 65 -36.68 -23.86 10.56
N GLY A 66 -35.73 -23.51 9.69
CA GLY A 66 -36.01 -22.70 8.50
C GLY A 66 -34.85 -22.66 7.50
N ASP A 67 -35.18 -22.35 6.26
CA ASP A 67 -34.24 -22.21 5.14
C ASP A 67 -34.06 -20.72 4.81
N ILE A 68 -32.83 -20.22 4.89
CA ILE A 68 -32.56 -18.82 4.60
C ILE A 68 -32.77 -18.46 3.12
N SER A 69 -32.73 -19.47 2.24
CA SER A 69 -32.99 -19.31 0.82
C SER A 69 -34.48 -19.29 0.50
N ASP A 70 -35.37 -19.46 1.48
CA ASP A 70 -36.81 -19.28 1.30
C ASP A 70 -37.28 -18.00 2.01
N GLU A 71 -37.93 -17.11 1.25
CA GLU A 71 -38.39 -15.83 1.78
C GLU A 71 -39.54 -16.01 2.79
N GLU A 72 -40.44 -16.96 2.56
CA GLU A 72 -41.54 -17.25 3.49
C GLU A 72 -41.02 -17.83 4.80
N SER A 73 -40.05 -18.76 4.72
CA SER A 73 -39.35 -19.30 5.88
C SER A 73 -38.72 -18.20 6.75
N ILE A 74 -37.95 -17.27 6.15
CA ILE A 74 -37.36 -16.14 6.89
C ILE A 74 -38.42 -15.22 7.49
N GLN A 75 -39.47 -14.88 6.73
CA GLN A 75 -40.56 -14.05 7.23
C GLN A 75 -41.23 -14.68 8.45
N SER A 76 -41.54 -15.98 8.37
CA SER A 76 -42.12 -16.76 9.46
C SER A 76 -41.17 -16.83 10.67
N GLY A 77 -39.86 -17.01 10.42
CA GLY A 77 -38.84 -17.05 11.47
C GLY A 77 -38.80 -15.77 12.30
N PHE A 78 -38.79 -14.59 11.67
CA PHE A 78 -38.84 -13.31 12.39
C PHE A 78 -40.15 -13.08 13.13
N ALA A 79 -41.29 -13.54 12.59
CA ALA A 79 -42.59 -13.45 13.27
C ALA A 79 -42.60 -14.30 14.56
N GLN A 80 -42.07 -15.52 14.49
CA GLN A 80 -41.95 -16.42 15.65
C GLN A 80 -40.98 -15.86 16.70
N ALA A 81 -39.80 -15.39 16.27
CA ALA A 81 -38.83 -14.74 17.16
C ALA A 81 -39.45 -13.55 17.90
N THR A 82 -40.13 -12.67 17.16
CA THR A 82 -40.76 -11.48 17.73
C THR A 82 -41.87 -11.83 18.70
N LYS A 83 -42.67 -12.86 18.40
CA LYS A 83 -43.71 -13.37 19.30
C LYS A 83 -43.12 -13.93 20.60
N ARG A 84 -41.94 -14.58 20.54
CA ARG A 84 -41.32 -15.24 21.69
C ARG A 84 -40.63 -14.27 22.64
N PHE A 85 -39.83 -13.35 22.12
CA PHE A 85 -38.94 -12.49 22.94
C PHE A 85 -39.13 -10.98 22.73
N GLY A 86 -40.00 -10.58 21.80
CA GLY A 86 -40.18 -9.19 21.40
C GLY A 86 -39.23 -8.80 20.25
N PRO A 87 -39.13 -7.49 19.95
CA PRO A 87 -38.32 -6.98 18.84
C PRO A 87 -36.90 -7.52 18.84
N VAL A 88 -36.39 -7.91 17.68
CA VAL A 88 -34.98 -8.34 17.52
C VAL A 88 -34.09 -7.09 17.47
N ASN A 89 -33.06 -7.04 18.29
CA ASN A 89 -32.08 -5.95 18.32
C ASN A 89 -30.86 -6.26 17.44
N ILE A 90 -30.40 -7.51 17.46
CA ILE A 90 -29.14 -7.91 16.83
C ILE A 90 -29.42 -9.03 15.84
N LEU A 91 -28.94 -8.88 14.61
CA LEU A 91 -28.90 -9.95 13.62
C LEU A 91 -27.47 -10.44 13.44
N VAL A 92 -27.25 -11.74 13.62
CA VAL A 92 -26.05 -12.46 13.20
C VAL A 92 -26.40 -13.27 11.96
N ALA A 93 -26.13 -12.70 10.79
CA ALA A 93 -26.33 -13.36 9.50
C ALA A 93 -25.11 -14.24 9.18
N ASN A 94 -25.13 -15.46 9.72
CA ASN A 94 -24.00 -16.38 9.68
C ASN A 94 -24.17 -17.57 8.72
N ALA A 95 -25.40 -17.99 8.43
CA ALA A 95 -25.66 -19.10 7.52
C ALA A 95 -24.96 -18.93 6.15
N GLY A 96 -24.37 -20.02 5.69
CA GLY A 96 -23.80 -20.15 4.36
C GLY A 96 -23.32 -21.56 4.11
N ILE A 97 -23.10 -21.88 2.84
CA ILE A 97 -22.60 -23.17 2.35
C ILE A 97 -21.42 -22.94 1.42
N THR A 98 -20.62 -23.98 1.28
CA THR A 98 -19.60 -24.14 0.25
C THR A 98 -19.49 -25.63 -0.05
N ASP A 99 -19.09 -25.99 -1.26
CA ASP A 99 -18.81 -27.37 -1.63
C ASP A 99 -17.33 -27.66 -1.45
N GLU A 100 -16.92 -28.11 -0.26
CA GLU A 100 -15.53 -28.50 0.04
C GLU A 100 -15.18 -29.89 -0.49
N SER A 101 -16.13 -30.60 -1.12
CA SER A 101 -15.88 -31.94 -1.66
C SER A 101 -15.34 -31.95 -3.09
N ASN A 102 -15.37 -30.79 -3.76
CA ASN A 102 -14.86 -30.58 -5.11
C ASN A 102 -14.12 -29.24 -5.20
N ASP A 103 -13.17 -29.16 -6.13
CA ASP A 103 -12.31 -28.00 -6.38
C ASP A 103 -12.32 -27.63 -7.88
N PHE A 104 -13.51 -27.45 -8.45
CA PHE A 104 -13.66 -27.19 -9.88
C PHE A 104 -12.95 -25.89 -10.28
N PRO A 105 -12.03 -25.91 -11.26
CA PRO A 105 -11.60 -24.68 -11.89
C PRO A 105 -12.81 -23.99 -12.52
N ILE A 106 -12.79 -22.67 -12.60
CA ILE A 106 -13.98 -21.88 -12.97
C ILE A 106 -14.61 -22.29 -14.31
N TRP A 107 -13.81 -22.79 -15.26
CA TRP A 107 -14.29 -23.22 -16.57
C TRP A 107 -14.98 -24.61 -16.58
N ASP A 108 -14.80 -25.41 -15.53
CA ASP A 108 -15.43 -26.73 -15.37
C ASP A 108 -16.50 -26.75 -14.26
N MET A 109 -16.75 -25.60 -13.62
CA MET A 109 -17.70 -25.49 -12.51
C MET A 109 -19.14 -25.73 -12.98
N PRO A 110 -19.86 -26.70 -12.38
CA PRO A 110 -21.28 -26.90 -12.67
C PRO A 110 -22.09 -25.66 -12.32
N LEU A 111 -22.98 -25.25 -13.24
CA LEU A 111 -23.84 -24.08 -13.03
C LEU A 111 -24.72 -24.25 -11.79
N GLU A 112 -25.20 -25.48 -11.53
CA GLU A 112 -26.04 -25.80 -10.38
C GLU A 112 -25.31 -25.55 -9.05
N THR A 113 -24.00 -25.81 -8.99
CA THR A 113 -23.16 -25.53 -7.81
C THR A 113 -23.05 -24.03 -7.57
N TRP A 114 -22.81 -23.26 -8.64
CA TRP A 114 -22.78 -21.80 -8.58
C TRP A 114 -24.11 -21.23 -8.11
N GLU A 115 -25.20 -21.62 -8.76
CA GLU A 115 -26.55 -21.13 -8.47
C GLU A 115 -26.99 -21.48 -7.05
N LYS A 116 -26.75 -22.72 -6.61
CA LYS A 116 -27.08 -23.15 -5.24
C LYS A 116 -26.31 -22.33 -4.20
N THR A 117 -25.01 -22.12 -4.39
CA THR A 117 -24.19 -21.34 -3.45
C THR A 117 -24.64 -19.89 -3.39
N TYR A 118 -24.93 -19.26 -4.53
CA TYR A 118 -25.45 -17.89 -4.58
C TYR A 118 -26.86 -17.77 -3.99
N GLN A 119 -27.73 -18.74 -4.26
CA GLN A 119 -29.10 -18.78 -3.75
C GLN A 119 -29.14 -18.83 -2.23
N VAL A 120 -28.25 -19.59 -1.60
CA VAL A 120 -28.15 -19.67 -0.14
C VAL A 120 -27.36 -18.48 0.41
N ASN A 121 -26.11 -18.28 -0.02
CA ASN A 121 -25.20 -17.34 0.63
C ASN A 121 -25.59 -15.89 0.35
N VAL A 122 -25.79 -15.54 -0.93
CA VAL A 122 -26.02 -14.15 -1.32
C VAL A 122 -27.49 -13.79 -1.14
N ARG A 123 -28.39 -14.52 -1.81
CA ARG A 123 -29.83 -14.24 -1.73
C ARG A 123 -30.36 -14.49 -0.33
N GLY A 124 -29.97 -15.57 0.34
CA GLY A 124 -30.45 -15.84 1.70
C GLY A 124 -30.00 -14.82 2.74
N THR A 125 -28.75 -14.33 2.66
CA THR A 125 -28.27 -13.23 3.52
C THR A 125 -29.07 -11.94 3.26
N PHE A 126 -29.31 -11.60 1.99
CA PHE A 126 -30.16 -10.47 1.62
C PHE A 126 -31.56 -10.58 2.23
N LEU A 127 -32.23 -11.74 2.07
CA LEU A 127 -33.57 -11.96 2.61
C LEU A 127 -33.60 -11.82 4.13
N THR A 128 -32.59 -12.37 4.80
CA THR A 128 -32.45 -12.29 6.26
C THR A 128 -32.34 -10.83 6.73
N ILE A 129 -31.47 -10.03 6.11
CA ILE A 129 -31.29 -8.61 6.43
C ILE A 129 -32.57 -7.82 6.13
N LYS A 130 -33.19 -8.06 4.97
CA LYS A 130 -34.44 -7.40 4.56
C LYS A 130 -35.53 -7.59 5.61
N HIS A 131 -35.77 -8.82 6.06
CA HIS A 131 -36.84 -9.11 7.01
C HIS A 131 -36.52 -8.69 8.44
N PHE A 132 -35.25 -8.74 8.86
CA PHE A 132 -34.82 -8.11 10.10
C PHE A 132 -35.15 -6.62 10.13
N LEU A 133 -34.79 -5.88 9.09
CA LEU A 133 -35.05 -4.44 9.00
C LEU A 133 -36.55 -4.12 8.92
N ARG A 134 -37.34 -4.95 8.22
CA ARG A 134 -38.81 -4.80 8.21
C ARG A 134 -39.41 -5.01 9.60
N ALA A 135 -38.98 -6.04 10.32
CA ALA A 135 -39.44 -6.32 11.68
C ALA A 135 -39.04 -5.20 12.66
N ALA A 136 -37.81 -4.69 12.54
CA ALA A 136 -37.33 -3.55 13.32
C ALA A 136 -38.16 -2.29 13.04
N LYS A 137 -38.41 -1.95 11.78
CA LYS A 137 -39.26 -0.81 11.39
C LYS A 137 -40.66 -0.90 11.98
N ALA A 138 -41.31 -2.06 11.85
CA ALA A 138 -42.66 -2.28 12.39
C ALA A 138 -42.69 -2.16 13.92
N SER A 139 -41.67 -2.70 14.60
CA SER A 139 -41.53 -2.60 16.06
C SER A 139 -41.33 -1.15 16.51
N GLN A 140 -40.47 -0.39 15.84
CA GLN A 140 -40.24 1.04 16.15
C GLN A 140 -41.50 1.89 15.97
N GLN A 141 -42.25 1.63 14.89
CA GLN A 141 -43.53 2.31 14.64
C GLN A 141 -44.54 2.00 15.75
N THR A 142 -44.63 0.75 16.18
CA THR A 142 -45.53 0.32 17.26
C THR A 142 -45.13 0.92 18.60
N LEU A 143 -43.83 1.01 18.89
CA LEU A 143 -43.30 1.56 20.13
C LEU A 143 -43.25 3.09 20.16
N GLY A 144 -43.36 3.76 19.01
CA GLY A 144 -43.21 5.22 18.89
C GLY A 144 -41.79 5.73 19.16
N ARG A 145 -40.77 4.86 19.10
CA ARG A 145 -39.36 5.19 19.35
C ARG A 145 -38.42 4.26 18.59
N GLU A 146 -37.17 4.69 18.42
CA GLU A 146 -36.11 3.84 17.88
C GLU A 146 -35.78 2.67 18.81
N LEU A 147 -35.42 1.52 18.22
CA LEU A 147 -34.92 0.38 18.97
C LEU A 147 -33.48 0.66 19.43
N ASP A 148 -33.18 0.27 20.66
CA ASP A 148 -31.82 0.34 21.19
C ASP A 148 -30.97 -0.78 20.60
N ASN A 149 -29.68 -0.49 20.36
CA ASN A 149 -28.67 -1.44 19.89
C ASN A 149 -29.09 -2.22 18.61
N LEU A 150 -29.57 -1.51 17.57
CA LEU A 150 -29.92 -2.13 16.30
C LEU A 150 -28.65 -2.43 15.48
N ALA A 151 -28.20 -3.69 15.47
CA ALA A 151 -26.93 -4.08 14.86
C ALA A 151 -27.05 -5.32 13.97
N ILE A 152 -26.32 -5.32 12.86
CA ILE A 152 -26.20 -6.47 11.96
C ILE A 152 -24.73 -6.87 11.86
N VAL A 153 -24.44 -8.15 12.07
CA VAL A 153 -23.13 -8.74 11.83
C VAL A 153 -23.27 -9.83 10.78
N VAL A 154 -22.59 -9.65 9.65
CA VAL A 154 -22.58 -10.60 8.53
C VAL A 154 -21.31 -11.44 8.59
N THR A 155 -21.41 -12.73 8.33
CA THR A 155 -20.23 -13.61 8.24
C THR A 155 -19.67 -13.59 6.83
N GLY A 156 -18.54 -12.89 6.67
CA GLY A 156 -17.70 -12.89 5.47
C GLY A 156 -16.83 -14.13 5.38
N SER A 157 -15.70 -14.01 4.68
CA SER A 157 -14.63 -15.01 4.61
C SER A 157 -13.37 -14.37 4.03
N GLU A 158 -12.19 -14.82 4.46
CA GLU A 158 -10.94 -14.46 3.79
C GLU A 158 -10.87 -15.00 2.35
N THR A 159 -11.63 -16.05 2.00
CA THR A 159 -11.81 -16.48 0.61
C THR A 159 -12.44 -15.37 -0.25
N GLY A 160 -13.24 -14.49 0.34
CA GLY A 160 -13.77 -13.28 -0.34
C GLY A 160 -12.76 -12.13 -0.47
N LYS A 161 -11.57 -12.24 0.13
CA LYS A 161 -10.50 -11.24 0.07
C LYS A 161 -9.31 -11.72 -0.76
N PHE A 162 -8.85 -12.95 -0.53
CA PHE A 162 -7.68 -13.53 -1.18
C PHE A 162 -8.03 -14.48 -2.34
N GLY A 163 -9.29 -14.90 -2.46
CA GLY A 163 -9.69 -16.00 -3.33
C GLY A 163 -9.35 -17.37 -2.72
N GLN A 164 -9.82 -18.43 -3.38
CA GLN A 164 -9.45 -19.82 -3.12
C GLN A 164 -9.68 -20.58 -4.42
N GLU A 165 -8.66 -21.31 -4.89
CA GLU A 165 -8.79 -22.18 -6.05
C GLU A 165 -9.94 -23.17 -5.83
N GLY A 166 -10.71 -23.46 -6.88
CA GLY A 166 -11.85 -24.38 -6.81
C GLY A 166 -13.17 -23.80 -6.30
N HIS A 167 -13.17 -22.59 -5.72
CA HIS A 167 -14.34 -22.04 -5.00
C HIS A 167 -14.71 -20.61 -5.41
N ALA A 168 -14.71 -20.34 -6.72
CA ALA A 168 -15.00 -19.02 -7.26
C ALA A 168 -16.41 -18.51 -6.91
N GLU A 169 -17.41 -19.39 -6.87
CA GLU A 169 -18.80 -19.12 -6.47
C GLU A 169 -18.92 -18.67 -5.01
N TYR A 170 -18.17 -19.30 -4.11
CA TYR A 170 -18.13 -18.93 -2.70
C TYR A 170 -17.35 -17.63 -2.48
N ALA A 171 -16.15 -17.52 -3.09
CA ALA A 171 -15.29 -16.35 -3.00
C ALA A 171 -16.01 -15.08 -3.47
N SER A 172 -16.57 -15.11 -4.68
CA SER A 172 -17.30 -13.98 -5.26
C SER A 172 -18.54 -13.61 -4.45
N GLY A 173 -19.30 -14.60 -3.97
CA GLY A 173 -20.44 -14.38 -3.08
C GLY A 173 -20.05 -13.70 -1.77
N LYS A 174 -19.01 -14.19 -1.07
CA LYS A 174 -18.53 -13.61 0.19
C LYS A 174 -17.95 -12.21 -0.01
N ALA A 175 -17.20 -11.97 -1.08
CA ALA A 175 -16.74 -10.64 -1.46
C ALA A 175 -17.91 -9.66 -1.68
N GLY A 176 -18.93 -10.10 -2.43
CA GLY A 176 -20.14 -9.33 -2.68
C GLY A 176 -20.91 -8.97 -1.41
N LEU A 177 -20.96 -9.88 -0.42
CA LEU A 177 -21.55 -9.60 0.89
C LEU A 177 -20.71 -8.61 1.70
N GLN A 178 -19.43 -8.89 1.90
CA GLN A 178 -18.61 -8.16 2.88
C GLN A 178 -18.09 -6.81 2.38
N TYR A 179 -17.90 -6.64 1.07
CA TYR A 179 -17.41 -5.40 0.47
C TYR A 179 -18.48 -4.65 -0.35
N GLY A 180 -19.53 -5.34 -0.81
CA GLY A 180 -20.65 -4.74 -1.54
C GLY A 180 -21.86 -4.45 -0.65
N LEU A 181 -22.59 -5.50 -0.25
CA LEU A 181 -23.87 -5.42 0.45
C LEU A 181 -23.79 -4.54 1.71
N ILE A 182 -22.75 -4.76 2.52
CA ILE A 182 -22.53 -4.00 3.77
C ILE A 182 -22.37 -2.51 3.51
N ARG A 183 -21.65 -2.12 2.45
CA ARG A 183 -21.42 -0.71 2.10
C ARG A 183 -22.70 -0.01 1.64
N GLY A 184 -23.61 -0.73 0.99
CA GLY A 184 -24.93 -0.23 0.63
C GLY A 184 -25.83 -0.09 1.86
N VAL A 185 -26.04 -1.20 2.59
CA VAL A 185 -26.99 -1.24 3.71
C VAL A 185 -26.61 -0.26 4.82
N LYS A 186 -25.31 -0.03 5.10
CA LYS A 186 -24.90 0.94 6.15
C LYS A 186 -25.42 2.36 5.89
N ASN A 187 -25.53 2.76 4.62
CA ASN A 187 -25.96 4.10 4.24
C ASN A 187 -27.50 4.23 4.35
N GLU A 188 -28.21 3.12 4.19
CA GLU A 188 -29.67 3.06 4.23
C GLU A 188 -30.20 2.87 5.66
N ILE A 189 -29.58 1.99 6.45
CA ILE A 189 -30.06 1.56 7.76
C ILE A 189 -30.18 2.73 8.76
N VAL A 190 -29.31 3.74 8.64
CA VAL A 190 -29.33 4.94 9.50
C VAL A 190 -30.57 5.82 9.30
N ARG A 191 -31.24 5.71 8.14
CA ARG A 191 -32.52 6.39 7.87
C ARG A 191 -33.70 5.70 8.56
N LEU A 192 -33.52 4.43 8.93
CA LEU A 192 -34.50 3.64 9.66
C LEU A 192 -34.30 3.78 11.17
N ASN A 193 -33.05 3.86 11.63
CA ASN A 193 -32.67 4.04 13.03
C ASN A 193 -31.34 4.79 13.11
N SER A 194 -31.32 5.95 13.76
CA SER A 194 -30.20 6.89 13.77
C SER A 194 -28.87 6.34 14.31
N LYS A 195 -28.91 5.22 15.05
CA LYS A 195 -27.74 4.58 15.68
C LYS A 195 -27.44 3.21 15.09
N ALA A 196 -28.17 2.76 14.08
CA ALA A 196 -28.03 1.41 13.56
C ALA A 196 -26.75 1.18 12.77
N ARG A 197 -26.21 -0.03 12.85
CA ARG A 197 -24.90 -0.39 12.27
C ARG A 197 -24.95 -1.75 11.60
N ILE A 198 -24.12 -1.91 10.57
CA ILE A 198 -23.87 -3.20 9.92
C ILE A 198 -22.39 -3.37 9.68
N ASN A 199 -21.83 -4.53 10.04
CA ASN A 199 -20.43 -4.88 9.82
C ASN A 199 -20.30 -6.35 9.41
N ALA A 200 -19.12 -6.74 8.95
CA ALA A 200 -18.74 -8.12 8.70
C ALA A 200 -17.63 -8.59 9.64
N VAL A 201 -17.65 -9.88 9.94
CA VAL A 201 -16.50 -10.64 10.43
C VAL A 201 -16.08 -11.58 9.31
N ALA A 202 -14.83 -11.54 8.87
CA ALA A 202 -14.28 -12.43 7.84
C ALA A 202 -13.31 -13.42 8.48
N PRO A 203 -13.73 -14.67 8.73
CA PRO A 203 -12.83 -15.67 9.28
C PRO A 203 -11.84 -16.18 8.23
N GLY A 204 -10.64 -16.53 8.69
CA GLY A 204 -9.75 -17.45 7.96
C GLY A 204 -10.24 -18.89 8.09
N TRP A 205 -9.31 -19.85 8.09
CA TRP A 205 -9.64 -21.22 8.48
C TRP A 205 -10.09 -21.23 9.96
N VAL A 206 -11.18 -21.94 10.24
CA VAL A 206 -11.75 -22.09 11.59
C VAL A 206 -11.93 -23.56 11.91
N ASP A 207 -11.45 -23.99 13.07
CA ASP A 207 -11.60 -25.36 13.57
C ASP A 207 -13.08 -25.69 13.85
N THR A 208 -13.76 -26.20 12.82
CA THR A 208 -15.19 -26.55 12.85
C THR A 208 -15.42 -27.91 12.21
N SER A 209 -16.60 -28.49 12.46
CA SER A 209 -16.99 -29.75 11.80
C SER A 209 -17.06 -29.64 10.27
N LEU A 210 -17.19 -28.43 9.71
CA LEU A 210 -17.25 -28.20 8.26
C LEU A 210 -15.94 -28.54 7.55
N ILE A 211 -14.80 -28.42 8.23
CA ILE A 211 -13.46 -28.68 7.67
C ILE A 211 -12.89 -30.05 8.09
N LYS A 212 -13.67 -30.86 8.82
CA LYS A 212 -13.25 -32.17 9.32
C LYS A 212 -12.96 -33.11 8.15
N GLY A 213 -11.75 -33.69 8.10
CA GLY A 213 -11.29 -34.50 6.97
C GLY A 213 -10.51 -33.72 5.91
N ARG A 214 -10.62 -32.38 5.86
CA ARG A 214 -9.93 -31.53 4.86
C ARG A 214 -8.53 -31.12 5.29
N LEU A 215 -8.33 -30.84 6.59
CA LEU A 215 -7.04 -30.44 7.15
C LEU A 215 -6.48 -31.50 8.12
N ASP A 216 -6.86 -32.77 7.94
CA ASP A 216 -6.40 -33.87 8.80
C ASP A 216 -4.94 -34.24 8.51
N ASP A 217 -4.44 -33.95 7.30
CA ASP A 217 -3.02 -34.07 6.94
C ASP A 217 -2.24 -32.86 7.50
N PRO A 218 -1.23 -33.08 8.37
CA PRO A 218 -0.38 -32.01 8.89
C PRO A 218 0.28 -31.15 7.81
N VAL A 219 0.60 -31.71 6.64
CA VAL A 219 1.21 -30.96 5.54
C VAL A 219 0.20 -29.99 4.92
N GLU A 220 -1.03 -30.47 4.67
CA GLU A 220 -2.10 -29.64 4.13
C GLU A 220 -2.58 -28.60 5.14
N MET A 221 -2.71 -28.96 6.42
CA MET A 221 -2.98 -28.03 7.53
C MET A 221 -1.93 -26.92 7.58
N TRP A 222 -0.65 -27.26 7.47
CA TRP A 222 0.41 -26.27 7.46
C TRP A 222 0.27 -25.36 6.24
N ALA A 223 0.18 -25.93 5.04
CA ALA A 223 0.14 -25.20 3.79
C ALA A 223 -1.06 -24.24 3.68
N GLU A 224 -2.25 -24.70 4.03
CA GLU A 224 -3.50 -23.95 3.82
C GLU A 224 -3.84 -23.03 4.99
N ALA A 225 -3.50 -23.40 6.23
CA ALA A 225 -4.03 -22.74 7.43
C ALA A 225 -2.98 -22.17 8.40
N GLN A 226 -1.68 -22.39 8.16
CA GLN A 226 -0.62 -21.90 9.07
C GLN A 226 0.51 -21.16 8.36
N ALA A 227 0.88 -21.57 7.14
CA ALA A 227 2.03 -21.06 6.41
C ALA A 227 1.89 -19.57 6.06
N THR A 228 0.67 -19.14 5.76
CA THR A 228 0.36 -17.75 5.40
C THR A 228 -0.23 -16.94 6.54
N VAL A 229 -0.26 -17.50 7.76
CA VAL A 229 -0.89 -16.93 8.95
C VAL A 229 0.18 -16.58 9.99
N PRO A 230 0.44 -15.28 10.29
CA PRO A 230 1.43 -14.85 11.27
C PRO A 230 1.28 -15.46 12.68
N LEU A 231 0.05 -15.73 13.13
CA LEU A 231 -0.19 -16.40 14.42
C LEU A 231 0.14 -17.90 14.41
N LYS A 232 0.46 -18.49 13.24
CA LYS A 232 0.85 -19.89 13.06
C LYS A 232 -0.15 -20.91 13.62
N LYS A 233 -1.43 -20.54 13.61
CA LYS A 233 -2.53 -21.37 14.11
C LYS A 233 -3.84 -21.01 13.40
N ILE A 234 -4.72 -22.00 13.31
CA ILE A 234 -6.11 -21.83 12.88
C ILE A 234 -6.92 -21.06 13.93
N ALA A 235 -7.93 -20.31 13.50
CA ALA A 235 -8.86 -19.65 14.41
C ALA A 235 -9.79 -20.67 15.07
N LYS A 236 -10.26 -20.37 16.28
CA LYS A 236 -11.34 -21.13 16.91
C LYS A 236 -12.70 -20.46 16.67
N PRO A 237 -13.81 -21.20 16.70
CA PRO A 237 -15.15 -20.61 16.59
C PRO A 237 -15.39 -19.47 17.57
N GLU A 238 -14.82 -19.54 18.78
CA GLU A 238 -14.94 -18.51 19.82
C GLU A 238 -14.27 -17.19 19.41
N ASP A 239 -13.19 -17.23 18.64
CA ASP A 239 -12.51 -16.01 18.16
C ASP A 239 -13.47 -15.20 17.26
N VAL A 240 -14.22 -15.91 16.41
CA VAL A 240 -15.24 -15.32 15.52
C VAL A 240 -16.46 -14.85 16.32
N ALA A 241 -17.01 -15.71 17.18
CA ALA A 241 -18.20 -15.41 17.99
C ALA A 241 -18.01 -14.18 18.90
N ARG A 242 -16.88 -14.08 19.60
CA ARG A 242 -16.56 -12.91 20.43
C ARG A 242 -16.44 -11.64 19.60
N THR A 243 -15.87 -11.73 18.40
CA THR A 243 -15.78 -10.60 17.47
C THR A 243 -17.16 -10.16 16.98
N MET A 244 -18.07 -11.11 16.73
CA MET A 244 -19.47 -10.81 16.42
C MET A 244 -20.16 -10.07 17.58
N ALA A 245 -19.97 -10.53 18.82
CA ALA A 245 -20.51 -9.86 20.00
C ALA A 245 -19.95 -8.44 20.19
N PHE A 246 -18.63 -8.26 19.98
CA PHE A 246 -17.99 -6.94 19.98
C PHE A 246 -18.63 -5.99 18.94
N LEU A 247 -18.76 -6.42 17.69
CA LEU A 247 -19.34 -5.59 16.63
C LEU A 247 -20.84 -5.32 16.85
N ALA A 248 -21.56 -6.26 17.47
CA ALA A 248 -22.97 -6.08 17.82
C ALA A 248 -23.18 -5.02 18.91
N SER A 249 -22.20 -4.76 19.77
CA SER A 249 -22.31 -3.83 20.90
C SER A 249 -22.25 -2.35 20.48
N HIS A 250 -23.26 -1.55 20.83
CA HIS A 250 -23.19 -0.09 20.75
C HIS A 250 -22.15 0.50 21.70
N ARG A 251 -21.97 -0.11 22.87
CA ARG A 251 -21.01 0.37 23.87
C ARG A 251 -19.57 0.23 23.39
N ALA A 252 -19.23 -0.89 22.77
CA ALA A 252 -17.87 -1.17 22.31
C ALA A 252 -17.60 -0.70 20.88
N ALA A 253 -18.61 -0.78 19.99
CA ALA A 253 -18.45 -0.56 18.55
C ALA A 253 -19.43 0.49 17.99
N GLY A 254 -19.99 1.37 18.82
CA GLY A 254 -21.04 2.34 18.44
C GLY A 254 -20.71 3.30 17.28
N HIS A 255 -19.44 3.45 16.93
CA HIS A 255 -18.98 4.23 15.76
C HIS A 255 -18.37 3.38 14.63
N ILE A 256 -18.48 2.05 14.70
CA ILE A 256 -17.99 1.12 13.67
C ILE A 256 -19.19 0.65 12.84
N SER A 257 -19.25 1.09 11.59
CA SER A 257 -20.26 0.66 10.61
C SER A 257 -19.65 0.60 9.21
N GLY A 258 -20.05 -0.41 8.45
CA GLY A 258 -19.57 -0.65 7.10
C GLY A 258 -18.22 -1.35 7.03
N GLN A 259 -17.68 -1.87 8.12
CA GLN A 259 -16.36 -2.48 8.15
C GLN A 259 -16.44 -4.00 7.99
N CYS A 260 -15.39 -4.57 7.39
CA CYS A 260 -15.13 -6.01 7.41
C CYS A 260 -13.90 -6.23 8.29
N LEU A 261 -14.05 -6.96 9.38
CA LEU A 261 -12.95 -7.26 10.30
C LEU A 261 -12.47 -8.70 10.09
N SER A 262 -11.22 -8.86 9.67
CA SER A 262 -10.58 -10.16 9.51
C SER A 262 -10.32 -10.81 10.88
N VAL A 263 -10.71 -12.09 10.99
CA VAL A 263 -10.46 -12.97 12.14
C VAL A 263 -9.75 -14.22 11.62
N ASP A 264 -8.52 -14.01 11.19
CA ASP A 264 -7.75 -14.95 10.36
C ASP A 264 -6.30 -15.15 10.84
N GLY A 265 -5.95 -14.57 11.99
CA GLY A 265 -4.60 -14.64 12.53
C GLY A 265 -3.56 -13.80 11.78
N GLY A 266 -4.01 -12.83 10.97
CA GLY A 266 -3.15 -11.93 10.18
C GLY A 266 -2.82 -12.46 8.79
N MET A 267 -3.65 -13.34 8.24
CA MET A 267 -3.40 -14.02 6.97
C MET A 267 -2.98 -13.03 5.87
N GLU A 268 -1.85 -13.30 5.19
CA GLU A 268 -1.28 -12.39 4.17
C GLU A 268 -1.55 -12.84 2.72
N GLY A 269 -2.02 -14.08 2.53
CA GLY A 269 -2.32 -14.64 1.22
C GLY A 269 -2.59 -16.15 1.27
N ARG A 270 -2.58 -16.80 0.10
CA ARG A 270 -2.66 -18.27 -0.04
C ARG A 270 -1.50 -18.78 -0.90
N LEU A 271 -1.08 -20.01 -0.67
CA LEU A 271 -0.17 -20.70 -1.57
C LEU A 271 -0.91 -20.99 -2.88
N ILE A 272 -0.27 -20.65 -4.01
CA ILE A 272 -0.84 -20.85 -5.35
C ILE A 272 -0.36 -22.16 -5.98
N TRP A 273 0.83 -22.65 -5.59
CA TRP A 273 1.41 -23.87 -6.10
C TRP A 273 1.79 -24.77 -4.93
N ARG A 274 1.38 -26.04 -4.97
CA ARG A 274 1.88 -27.04 -4.02
C ARG A 274 3.31 -27.45 -4.41
N GLU A 275 4.08 -27.95 -3.46
CA GLU A 275 5.46 -28.41 -3.70
C GLU A 275 5.54 -29.43 -4.86
N ALA A 276 4.55 -30.31 -4.98
CA ALA A 276 4.46 -31.30 -6.05
C ALA A 276 4.20 -30.72 -7.45
N GLU A 277 3.69 -29.48 -7.53
CA GLU A 277 3.32 -28.79 -8.78
C GLU A 277 4.40 -27.81 -9.23
N ALA A 278 5.33 -27.45 -8.33
CA ALA A 278 6.49 -26.68 -8.69
C ALA A 278 7.34 -27.46 -9.72
N LYS A 279 7.70 -26.81 -10.83
CA LYS A 279 8.53 -27.46 -11.87
C LYS A 279 9.82 -27.96 -11.22
N PRO A 280 10.20 -29.24 -11.41
CA PRO A 280 11.50 -29.72 -10.96
C PRO A 280 12.57 -28.90 -11.68
N THR A 281 13.38 -28.17 -10.92
CA THR A 281 14.54 -27.46 -11.46
C THR A 281 15.52 -28.50 -11.98
N THR A 282 15.54 -28.70 -13.30
CA THR A 282 16.53 -29.52 -14.00
C THR A 282 17.82 -28.73 -14.17
N ASP A 283 18.42 -28.30 -13.07
CA ASP A 283 19.82 -27.91 -13.05
C ASP A 283 20.56 -28.86 -12.12
N LYS A 284 21.19 -29.86 -12.73
CA LYS A 284 22.33 -30.55 -12.14
C LYS A 284 23.49 -29.56 -12.04
N GLN A 285 23.43 -28.63 -11.09
CA GLN A 285 24.66 -28.01 -10.60
C GLN A 285 25.33 -29.01 -9.67
N THR A 286 26.35 -29.65 -10.24
CA THR A 286 27.41 -30.44 -9.62
C THR A 286 27.47 -30.34 -8.09
N GLU A 287 27.26 -31.49 -7.45
CA GLU A 287 27.62 -31.77 -6.06
C GLU A 287 29.09 -31.39 -5.82
N THR A 288 29.32 -30.21 -5.24
CA THR A 288 30.55 -29.94 -4.52
C THR A 288 30.30 -30.38 -3.08
N ALA A 289 31.07 -31.37 -2.65
CA ALA A 289 30.98 -32.01 -1.35
C ALA A 289 30.79 -30.98 -0.22
N ILE A 290 29.79 -31.24 0.63
CA ILE A 290 29.54 -30.52 1.87
C ILE A 290 30.77 -30.68 2.75
N GLN A 291 31.68 -29.70 2.67
CA GLN A 291 32.68 -29.49 3.71
C GLN A 291 31.94 -29.05 4.96
N SER A 292 32.22 -29.76 6.06
CA SER A 292 31.79 -29.46 7.42
C SER A 292 31.71 -27.95 7.67
N ILE A 293 30.54 -27.47 8.05
CA ILE A 293 30.27 -26.07 8.43
C ILE A 293 31.37 -25.61 9.40
N PRO A 294 32.25 -24.69 8.99
CA PRO A 294 33.14 -24.03 9.93
C PRO A 294 32.28 -23.22 10.90
N ARG A 295 32.52 -23.40 12.20
CA ARG A 295 32.00 -22.47 13.22
C ARG A 295 32.39 -21.05 12.82
N SER A 296 31.36 -20.20 12.66
CA SER A 296 31.42 -18.78 12.32
C SER A 296 32.31 -18.43 11.14
N LEU A 297 31.73 -18.43 9.92
CA LEU A 297 32.21 -17.52 8.89
C LEU A 297 32.00 -16.09 9.40
N GLY A 298 33.08 -15.32 9.54
CA GLY A 298 33.00 -13.90 9.81
C GLY A 298 32.09 -13.24 8.76
N LYS A 299 31.28 -12.27 9.18
CA LYS A 299 30.44 -11.49 8.25
C LYS A 299 31.32 -11.08 7.05
N PRO A 300 30.95 -11.40 5.80
CA PRO A 300 31.68 -10.85 4.66
C PRO A 300 31.67 -9.33 4.83
N GLN A 301 32.83 -8.71 4.70
CA GLN A 301 32.95 -7.26 4.74
C GLN A 301 32.17 -6.74 3.53
N ARG A 302 30.92 -6.31 3.77
CA ARG A 302 30.05 -5.79 2.71
C ARG A 302 30.63 -4.46 2.24
N ASN A 303 30.57 -4.24 0.93
CA ASN A 303 31.08 -3.02 0.31
C ASN A 303 30.33 -1.79 0.84
N LYS A 304 31.02 -0.65 0.91
CA LYS A 304 30.40 0.62 1.30
C LYS A 304 29.34 1.03 0.28
N ILE A 305 28.19 1.48 0.78
CA ILE A 305 27.11 2.07 -0.02
C ILE A 305 27.26 3.59 0.03
N ARG A 306 27.40 4.23 -1.13
CA ARG A 306 27.53 5.70 -1.20
C ARG A 306 26.16 6.35 -1.33
N ILE A 307 25.76 7.14 -0.35
CA ILE A 307 24.48 7.84 -0.36
C ILE A 307 24.67 9.19 -1.05
N ALA A 308 23.94 9.41 -2.13
CA ALA A 308 23.93 10.68 -2.86
C ALA A 308 22.70 11.49 -2.46
N VAL A 309 22.80 12.27 -1.38
CA VAL A 309 21.72 13.19 -0.99
C VAL A 309 21.82 14.42 -1.87
N SER A 310 20.81 14.63 -2.71
CA SER A 310 20.71 15.79 -3.59
C SER A 310 19.44 16.60 -3.36
N VAL A 311 19.51 17.89 -3.64
CA VAL A 311 18.41 18.84 -3.44
C VAL A 311 18.24 19.72 -4.67
N ASP A 312 17.04 19.75 -5.25
CA ASP A 312 16.73 20.60 -6.39
C ASP A 312 15.90 21.80 -5.90
N LEU A 313 16.43 23.02 -6.07
CA LEU A 313 15.79 24.26 -5.62
C LEU A 313 14.93 24.86 -6.74
N ASP A 314 13.85 24.18 -7.10
CA ASP A 314 12.96 24.57 -8.19
C ASP A 314 12.31 25.92 -7.93
N ALA A 315 11.69 26.07 -6.75
CA ALA A 315 11.06 27.30 -6.30
C ALA A 315 10.18 27.94 -7.39
N VAL A 316 10.31 29.26 -7.59
CA VAL A 316 9.52 29.98 -8.61
C VAL A 316 9.88 29.53 -10.03
N SER A 317 11.14 29.16 -10.29
CA SER A 317 11.53 28.70 -11.63
C SER A 317 10.79 27.45 -12.06
N GLY A 318 10.50 26.50 -11.16
CA GLY A 318 9.69 25.32 -11.48
C GLY A 318 8.36 25.68 -12.14
N TRP A 319 7.69 26.74 -11.67
CA TRP A 319 6.42 27.26 -12.22
C TRP A 319 6.56 28.12 -13.48
N LEU A 320 7.78 28.57 -13.80
CA LEU A 320 8.09 29.35 -15.01
C LEU A 320 8.52 28.46 -16.17
N GLY A 321 9.19 27.35 -15.89
CA GLY A 321 9.67 26.40 -16.89
C GLY A 321 8.72 25.22 -17.08
N THR A 322 9.13 24.04 -16.63
CA THR A 322 8.38 22.78 -16.83
C THR A 322 6.99 22.77 -16.20
N GLY A 323 6.76 23.53 -15.13
CA GLY A 323 5.46 23.71 -14.48
C GLY A 323 4.64 24.89 -15.02
N HIS A 324 5.06 25.50 -16.14
CA HIS A 324 4.32 26.59 -16.75
C HIS A 324 2.95 26.15 -17.27
N HIS A 325 1.90 26.87 -16.87
CA HIS A 325 0.56 26.74 -17.40
C HIS A 325 -0.09 28.13 -17.51
N SER A 326 -0.97 28.32 -18.50
CA SER A 326 -1.66 29.61 -18.72
C SER A 326 -2.52 30.06 -17.55
N ASP A 327 -2.99 29.09 -16.76
CA ASP A 327 -3.89 29.31 -15.63
C ASP A 327 -3.15 29.39 -14.30
N ASN A 328 -1.81 29.35 -14.28
CA ASN A 328 -1.02 29.55 -13.06
C ASN A 328 -1.41 30.90 -12.42
N THR A 329 -1.62 30.85 -11.11
CA THR A 329 -2.09 31.97 -10.29
C THR A 329 -1.03 32.38 -9.28
N LEU A 330 -1.30 33.48 -8.56
CA LEU A 330 -0.46 33.92 -7.44
C LEU A 330 -0.27 32.82 -6.39
N ALA A 331 -1.26 31.95 -6.18
CA ALA A 331 -1.16 30.86 -5.21
C ALA A 331 -0.07 29.85 -5.61
N ASP A 332 0.03 29.53 -6.90
CA ASP A 332 1.03 28.59 -7.44
C ASP A 332 2.44 29.16 -7.28
N TYR A 333 2.65 30.41 -7.70
CA TYR A 333 3.92 31.09 -7.50
C TYR A 333 4.29 31.22 -6.01
N SER A 334 3.31 31.42 -5.13
CA SER A 334 3.55 31.51 -3.68
C SER A 334 4.15 30.23 -3.09
N ALA A 335 3.87 29.05 -3.69
CA ALA A 335 4.51 27.80 -3.30
C ALA A 335 6.03 27.82 -3.61
N GLY A 336 6.42 28.42 -4.74
CA GLY A 336 7.83 28.63 -5.07
C GLY A 336 8.54 29.58 -4.10
N PHE A 337 7.85 30.64 -3.62
CA PHE A 337 8.38 31.49 -2.54
C PHE A 337 8.54 30.72 -1.23
N PHE A 338 7.59 29.84 -0.88
CA PHE A 338 7.70 28.97 0.28
C PHE A 338 8.94 28.07 0.19
N ALA A 339 9.17 27.45 -0.96
CA ALA A 339 10.32 26.57 -1.17
C ALA A 339 11.64 27.28 -0.83
N ALA A 340 11.86 28.46 -1.39
CA ALA A 340 13.04 29.25 -1.12
C ALA A 340 13.07 29.77 0.33
N GLN A 341 12.08 30.57 0.73
CA GLN A 341 12.15 31.34 1.99
C GLN A 341 11.93 30.51 3.25
N VAL A 342 11.26 29.36 3.13
CA VAL A 342 10.92 28.50 4.27
C VAL A 342 11.52 27.11 4.12
N GLY A 343 11.41 26.50 2.93
CA GLY A 343 11.93 25.16 2.65
C GLY A 343 13.45 25.09 2.79
N VAL A 344 14.19 26.02 2.16
CA VAL A 344 15.66 26.03 2.21
C VAL A 344 16.19 26.14 3.64
N PRO A 345 15.80 27.13 4.47
CA PRO A 345 16.30 27.21 5.85
C PRO A 345 15.91 26.00 6.70
N ARG A 346 14.76 25.37 6.43
CA ARG A 346 14.36 24.14 7.14
C ARG A 346 15.26 22.97 6.79
N LEU A 347 15.51 22.73 5.51
CA LEU A 347 16.40 21.66 5.05
C LEU A 347 17.83 21.88 5.50
N VAL A 348 18.37 23.10 5.38
CA VAL A 348 19.73 23.42 5.86
C VAL A 348 19.85 23.15 7.36
N ARG A 349 18.88 23.57 8.18
CA ARG A 349 18.89 23.26 9.63
C ARG A 349 18.83 21.76 9.92
N MET A 350 17.98 21.02 9.21
CA MET A 350 17.85 19.57 9.37
C MET A 350 19.15 18.85 8.96
N LEU A 351 19.73 19.20 7.81
CA LEU A 351 21.00 18.64 7.34
C LEU A 351 22.16 19.00 8.28
N LYS A 352 22.22 20.23 8.81
CA LYS A 352 23.21 20.61 9.84
C LYS A 352 23.04 19.80 11.11
N LYS A 353 21.80 19.60 11.59
CA LYS A 353 21.49 18.74 12.74
C LYS A 353 21.97 17.30 12.53
N LEU A 354 21.89 16.80 11.29
CA LEU A 354 22.37 15.47 10.93
C LEU A 354 23.86 15.44 10.53
N ASN A 355 24.61 16.55 10.57
CA ASN A 355 25.98 16.64 10.07
C ASN A 355 26.12 16.14 8.62
N LEU A 356 25.17 16.52 7.77
CA LEU A 356 25.12 16.17 6.34
C LEU A 356 25.11 17.40 5.42
N ALA A 357 25.12 18.61 5.98
CA ALA A 357 24.95 19.84 5.19
C ALA A 357 26.06 20.07 4.17
N ASP A 358 27.30 19.68 4.47
CA ASP A 358 28.46 19.73 3.56
C ASP A 358 28.61 18.43 2.73
N ARG A 359 27.79 17.42 2.97
CA ARG A 359 27.84 16.10 2.31
C ARG A 359 26.69 15.87 1.32
N CYS A 360 25.99 16.92 0.92
CA CYS A 360 24.95 16.89 -0.10
C CYS A 360 25.31 17.75 -1.31
N THR A 361 24.54 17.59 -2.39
CA THR A 361 24.66 18.40 -3.62
C THR A 361 23.35 19.14 -3.87
N TRP A 362 23.42 20.45 -4.10
CA TRP A 362 22.26 21.26 -4.45
C TRP A 362 22.30 21.63 -5.94
N PHE A 363 21.30 21.23 -6.70
CA PHE A 363 21.12 21.68 -8.08
C PHE A 363 20.20 22.90 -8.07
N ILE A 364 20.73 24.05 -8.48
CA ILE A 364 20.05 25.34 -8.34
C ILE A 364 19.83 25.97 -9.71
N PRO A 365 18.58 26.24 -10.11
CA PRO A 365 18.30 27.03 -11.30
C PRO A 365 18.86 28.44 -11.18
N GLY A 366 19.40 28.99 -12.28
CA GLY A 366 19.96 30.34 -12.29
C GLY A 366 18.98 31.43 -11.83
N HIS A 367 17.69 31.28 -12.15
CA HIS A 367 16.61 32.15 -11.67
C HIS A 367 16.45 32.07 -10.14
N SER A 368 16.42 30.86 -9.55
CA SER A 368 16.36 30.69 -8.09
C SER A 368 17.59 31.32 -7.41
N ALA A 369 18.77 31.13 -7.99
CA ALA A 369 20.02 31.71 -7.51
C ALA A 369 19.97 33.26 -7.46
N GLU A 370 19.46 33.90 -8.51
CA GLU A 370 19.37 35.36 -8.59
C GLU A 370 18.16 35.93 -7.81
N SER A 371 17.07 35.18 -7.69
CA SER A 371 15.84 35.62 -7.03
C SER A 371 15.88 35.49 -5.50
N PHE A 372 16.62 34.52 -4.99
CA PHE A 372 16.70 34.20 -3.56
C PHE A 372 18.15 34.16 -3.05
N PRO A 373 18.93 35.25 -3.23
CA PRO A 373 20.37 35.24 -3.00
C PRO A 373 20.76 35.02 -1.54
N GLU A 374 19.90 35.38 -0.58
CA GLU A 374 20.16 35.14 0.85
C GLU A 374 20.06 33.65 1.19
N GLN A 375 19.01 32.98 0.72
CA GLN A 375 18.78 31.56 0.97
C GLN A 375 19.80 30.70 0.22
N VAL A 376 20.16 31.09 -1.01
CA VAL A 376 21.21 30.42 -1.79
C VAL A 376 22.58 30.60 -1.13
N ARG A 377 22.86 31.77 -0.56
CA ARG A 377 24.09 31.97 0.23
C ARG A 377 24.11 31.07 1.48
N GLU A 378 22.98 30.93 2.19
CA GLU A 378 22.89 30.01 3.34
C GLU A 378 23.24 28.57 2.96
N VAL A 379 22.85 28.13 1.75
CA VAL A 379 23.21 26.83 1.18
C VAL A 379 24.71 26.76 0.87
N VAL A 380 25.24 27.73 0.13
CA VAL A 380 26.67 27.77 -0.24
C VAL A 380 27.58 27.77 0.99
N ASP A 381 27.20 28.52 2.04
CA ASP A 381 27.95 28.62 3.30
C ASP A 381 28.02 27.28 4.07
N THR A 382 27.21 26.28 3.70
CA THR A 382 27.34 24.93 4.27
C THR A 382 28.55 24.17 3.76
N GLY A 383 29.11 24.54 2.62
CA GLY A 383 30.18 23.79 1.94
C GLY A 383 29.68 22.64 1.07
N CYS A 384 28.36 22.52 0.85
CA CYS A 384 27.78 21.57 -0.11
C CYS A 384 28.28 21.82 -1.55
N GLU A 385 28.13 20.81 -2.40
CA GLU A 385 28.35 21.00 -3.84
C GLU A 385 27.18 21.76 -4.46
N ILE A 386 27.46 22.64 -5.44
CA ILE A 386 26.44 23.31 -6.26
C ILE A 386 26.52 22.79 -7.70
N GLY A 387 25.43 22.18 -8.15
CA GLY A 387 25.19 21.79 -9.54
C GLY A 387 24.24 22.75 -10.25
N LEU A 388 24.21 22.66 -11.59
CA LEU A 388 23.31 23.47 -12.42
C LEU A 388 21.98 22.76 -12.68
N HIS A 389 20.91 23.55 -12.82
CA HIS A 389 19.55 23.06 -13.03
C HIS A 389 18.72 23.94 -13.98
N GLY A 390 19.28 24.29 -15.14
CA GLY A 390 18.69 25.30 -16.04
C GLY A 390 18.72 26.71 -15.47
N TYR A 391 18.10 27.67 -16.16
CA TYR A 391 17.96 29.03 -15.63
C TYR A 391 16.60 29.19 -14.96
N ALA A 392 15.53 29.07 -15.72
CA ALA A 392 14.14 29.11 -15.25
C ALA A 392 13.49 27.71 -15.26
N HIS A 393 14.28 26.65 -15.00
CA HIS A 393 13.82 25.26 -14.97
C HIS A 393 13.15 24.82 -16.29
N GLU A 394 13.76 25.17 -17.42
CA GLU A 394 13.27 24.89 -18.77
C GLU A 394 13.47 23.43 -19.16
N GLY A 395 12.46 22.78 -19.72
CA GLY A 395 12.60 21.43 -20.28
C GLY A 395 13.42 21.47 -21.57
N ALA A 396 14.33 20.51 -21.78
CA ALA A 396 15.19 20.49 -22.98
C ALA A 396 14.39 20.51 -24.29
N TYR A 397 13.33 19.70 -24.39
CA TYR A 397 12.00 20.20 -24.76
C TYR A 397 11.76 21.49 -25.57
N GLN A 398 11.85 22.58 -24.82
CA GLN A 398 11.38 23.92 -25.14
C GLN A 398 12.49 24.77 -25.76
N LEU A 399 13.73 24.27 -25.74
CA LEU A 399 14.92 25.00 -26.15
C LEU A 399 15.44 24.51 -27.50
N THR A 400 15.93 25.45 -28.29
CA THR A 400 16.92 25.16 -29.33
C THR A 400 18.28 24.91 -28.69
N VAL A 401 19.19 24.23 -29.39
CA VAL A 401 20.55 23.97 -28.90
C VAL A 401 21.30 25.25 -28.54
N GLU A 402 21.07 26.34 -29.29
CA GLU A 402 21.68 27.64 -29.00
C GLU A 402 21.12 28.26 -27.71
N GLN A 403 19.81 28.18 -27.49
CA GLN A 403 19.21 28.65 -26.23
C GLN A 403 19.71 27.83 -25.04
N GLU A 404 19.84 26.52 -25.18
CA GLU A 404 20.41 25.64 -24.15
C GLU A 404 21.87 26.01 -23.83
N ARG A 405 22.67 26.31 -24.85
CA ARG A 405 24.04 26.84 -24.69
C ARG A 405 24.05 28.15 -23.93
N ASP A 406 23.22 29.12 -24.31
CA ASP A 406 23.14 30.43 -23.65
C ASP A 406 22.76 30.30 -22.17
N VAL A 407 21.79 29.42 -21.88
CA VAL A 407 21.37 29.07 -20.51
C VAL A 407 22.55 28.49 -19.72
N LEU A 408 23.28 27.53 -20.29
CA LEU A 408 24.46 26.94 -19.65
C LEU A 408 25.54 27.98 -19.37
N VAL A 409 25.88 28.84 -20.33
CA VAL A 409 26.88 29.91 -20.16
C VAL A 409 26.49 30.84 -19.01
N LYS A 410 25.23 31.30 -18.97
CA LYS A 410 24.71 32.17 -17.91
C LYS A 410 24.75 31.49 -16.54
N CYS A 411 24.34 30.23 -16.46
CA CYS A 411 24.29 29.49 -15.19
C CYS A 411 25.69 29.12 -14.68
N ILE A 412 26.65 28.80 -15.56
CA ILE A 412 28.06 28.63 -15.21
C ILE A 412 28.61 29.91 -14.57
N ASP A 413 28.36 31.08 -15.17
CA ASP A 413 28.81 32.37 -14.63
C ASP A 413 28.20 32.65 -13.24
N ILE A 414 26.89 32.44 -13.07
CA ILE A 414 26.20 32.60 -11.78
C ILE A 414 26.80 31.67 -10.71
N ALA A 415 26.88 30.37 -10.97
CA ALA A 415 27.40 29.39 -10.01
C ALA A 415 28.88 29.63 -9.67
N THR A 416 29.68 30.05 -10.67
CA THR A 416 31.09 30.39 -10.46
C THR A 416 31.24 31.62 -9.57
N LYS A 417 30.38 32.65 -9.75
CA LYS A 417 30.37 33.83 -8.87
C LYS A 417 29.93 33.50 -7.44
N LEU A 418 29.00 32.57 -7.27
CA LEU A 418 28.52 32.15 -5.96
C LEU A 418 29.54 31.32 -5.18
N THR A 419 30.22 30.38 -5.84
CA THR A 419 31.05 29.37 -5.18
C THR A 419 32.55 29.59 -5.32
N GLY A 420 32.96 30.48 -6.23
CA GLY A 420 34.36 30.67 -6.62
C GLY A 420 34.94 29.56 -7.48
N LYS A 421 34.14 28.56 -7.87
CA LYS A 421 34.56 27.40 -8.68
C LYS A 421 33.58 27.17 -9.81
N LYS A 422 34.08 26.69 -10.95
CA LYS A 422 33.22 26.26 -12.05
C LYS A 422 32.39 25.05 -11.59
N PRO A 423 31.06 25.02 -11.84
CA PRO A 423 30.24 23.85 -11.51
C PRO A 423 30.67 22.66 -12.37
N VAL A 424 30.60 21.46 -11.79
CA VAL A 424 30.98 20.20 -12.45
C VAL A 424 29.81 19.23 -12.62
N GLY A 425 28.68 19.53 -11.99
CA GLY A 425 27.46 18.74 -12.04
C GLY A 425 26.31 19.44 -12.72
N TYR A 426 25.51 18.67 -13.44
CA TYR A 426 24.27 19.13 -14.07
C TYR A 426 23.13 18.14 -13.79
N ARG A 427 21.92 18.67 -13.61
CA ARG A 427 20.68 17.91 -13.70
C ARG A 427 19.74 18.65 -14.62
N GLY A 428 19.19 17.96 -15.62
CA GLY A 428 18.16 18.51 -16.49
C GLY A 428 16.87 18.78 -15.71
N PRO A 429 16.23 19.95 -15.86
CA PRO A 429 14.90 20.20 -15.33
C PRO A 429 13.94 19.05 -15.67
N LEU A 430 13.25 18.52 -14.67
CA LEU A 430 12.35 17.35 -14.80
C LEU A 430 13.03 16.08 -15.39
N TYR A 431 14.35 15.94 -15.19
CA TYR A 431 15.23 14.93 -15.78
C TYR A 431 15.26 14.91 -17.32
N GLN A 432 14.86 16.01 -17.96
CA GLN A 432 14.80 16.09 -19.41
C GLN A 432 16.14 16.54 -19.97
N VAL A 433 16.78 15.65 -20.71
CA VAL A 433 18.01 15.93 -21.48
C VAL A 433 17.86 15.38 -22.89
N ARG A 434 18.60 15.95 -23.83
CA ARG A 434 18.75 15.47 -25.21
C ARG A 434 20.19 15.02 -25.44
N GLU A 435 20.44 14.37 -26.58
CA GLU A 435 21.79 14.08 -27.03
C GLU A 435 22.63 15.36 -27.14
N SER A 436 22.03 16.46 -27.62
CA SER A 436 22.67 17.79 -27.67
C SER A 436 23.01 18.34 -26.29
N THR A 437 22.19 18.06 -25.27
CA THR A 437 22.49 18.44 -23.89
C THR A 437 23.78 17.76 -23.45
N LEU A 438 23.91 16.45 -23.65
CA LEU A 438 25.12 15.70 -23.29
C LEU A 438 26.36 16.19 -24.06
N ASP A 439 26.20 16.56 -25.33
CA ASP A 439 27.27 17.18 -26.14
C ASP A 439 27.72 18.51 -25.55
N LEU A 440 26.78 19.38 -25.18
CA LEU A 440 27.09 20.67 -24.57
C LEU A 440 27.74 20.49 -23.19
N LEU A 441 27.27 19.57 -22.36
CA LEU A 441 27.87 19.29 -21.05
C LEU A 441 29.33 18.82 -21.21
N GLU A 442 29.60 17.98 -22.20
CA GLU A 442 30.97 17.55 -22.53
C GLU A 442 31.82 18.72 -23.02
N GLU A 443 31.29 19.55 -23.93
CA GLU A 443 31.97 20.74 -24.46
C GLU A 443 32.33 21.74 -23.34
N PHE A 444 31.41 21.97 -22.41
CA PHE A 444 31.64 22.82 -21.24
C PHE A 444 32.42 22.13 -20.13
N GLY A 445 32.83 20.86 -20.28
CA GLY A 445 33.70 20.15 -19.35
C GLY A 445 33.04 19.80 -18.02
N PHE A 446 31.75 19.48 -18.02
CA PHE A 446 31.08 18.89 -16.85
C PHE A 446 31.64 17.50 -16.57
N GLU A 447 31.71 17.13 -15.28
CA GLU A 447 32.16 15.80 -14.88
C GLU A 447 31.01 14.80 -14.84
N TYR A 448 29.80 15.26 -14.51
CA TYR A 448 28.64 14.39 -14.45
C TYR A 448 27.30 15.05 -14.77
N ASP A 449 26.37 14.18 -15.19
CA ASP A 449 24.92 14.40 -15.28
C ASP A 449 24.21 13.56 -14.21
N ALA A 450 23.07 14.04 -13.70
CA ALA A 450 22.24 13.31 -12.75
C ALA A 450 20.77 13.20 -13.20
N SER A 451 20.56 12.96 -14.50
CA SER A 451 19.24 12.97 -15.16
C SER A 451 18.88 11.62 -15.79
N LEU A 452 19.86 10.87 -16.31
CA LEU A 452 19.61 9.60 -16.99
C LEU A 452 19.43 8.42 -16.03
N THR A 453 18.60 7.44 -16.42
CA THR A 453 18.19 6.30 -15.59
C THR A 453 18.45 4.94 -16.23
N ASP A 454 19.49 4.81 -17.07
CA ASP A 454 19.90 3.53 -17.66
C ASP A 454 20.26 2.49 -16.58
N HIS A 455 20.70 2.99 -15.43
CA HIS A 455 20.86 2.25 -14.18
C HIS A 455 20.14 2.99 -13.05
N ASP A 456 19.96 2.33 -11.92
CA ASP A 456 19.23 2.87 -10.77
C ASP A 456 20.12 3.03 -9.52
N CYS A 457 21.16 2.20 -9.39
CA CYS A 457 22.07 2.17 -8.24
C CYS A 457 23.56 2.11 -8.62
N HIS A 458 23.89 2.20 -9.91
CA HIS A 458 25.27 2.24 -10.40
C HIS A 458 25.47 3.42 -11.34
N PRO A 459 26.50 4.26 -11.15
CA PRO A 459 26.89 5.24 -12.17
C PRO A 459 27.30 4.55 -13.48
N PHE A 460 27.23 5.29 -14.58
CA PHE A 460 27.60 4.80 -15.91
C PHE A 460 28.15 5.95 -16.76
N PHE A 461 28.87 5.65 -17.84
CA PHE A 461 29.28 6.71 -18.78
C PHE A 461 28.09 7.16 -19.64
N ALA A 462 27.95 8.47 -19.83
CA ALA A 462 26.88 9.03 -20.63
C ALA A 462 26.92 8.46 -22.07
N PRO A 463 25.77 8.00 -22.61
CA PRO A 463 25.73 7.32 -23.89
C PRO A 463 25.98 8.28 -25.06
N ARG A 464 26.62 7.76 -26.13
CA ARG A 464 26.58 8.34 -27.49
C ARG A 464 25.62 7.51 -28.34
N ARG A 465 24.32 7.81 -28.25
CA ARG A 465 23.25 7.15 -29.04
C ARG A 465 22.70 8.12 -30.08
N PRO A 466 22.34 7.64 -31.28
CA PRO A 466 21.54 8.46 -32.19
C PRO A 466 20.16 8.71 -31.58
N PRO A 467 19.51 9.87 -31.87
CA PRO A 467 18.15 10.13 -31.43
C PRO A 467 17.20 9.03 -31.89
N LEU A 468 16.35 8.55 -30.99
CA LEU A 468 15.32 7.58 -31.33
C LEU A 468 14.26 8.23 -32.23
N LYS A 469 13.93 7.57 -33.33
CA LYS A 469 12.89 8.04 -34.25
C LYS A 469 11.52 7.59 -33.74
N PRO A 470 10.55 8.50 -33.52
CA PRO A 470 9.18 8.13 -33.20
C PRO A 470 8.57 7.27 -34.31
N ILE A 471 7.62 6.40 -33.95
CA ILE A 471 6.87 5.60 -34.91
C ILE A 471 6.01 6.52 -35.78
N ASP A 472 6.17 6.42 -37.11
CA ASP A 472 5.28 7.03 -38.07
C ASP A 472 4.23 6.02 -38.55
N PHE A 473 3.03 6.10 -37.97
CA PHE A 473 1.92 5.20 -38.31
C PHE A 473 1.33 5.43 -39.71
N SER A 474 1.80 6.45 -40.46
CA SER A 474 1.44 6.64 -41.86
C SER A 474 2.25 5.74 -42.81
N LEU A 475 3.36 5.16 -42.32
CA LEU A 475 4.23 4.26 -43.08
C LEU A 475 3.88 2.78 -42.85
N PRO A 476 4.29 1.87 -43.75
CA PRO A 476 4.17 0.43 -43.51
C PRO A 476 4.89 0.03 -42.21
N ALA A 477 4.38 -0.99 -41.51
CA ALA A 477 4.96 -1.43 -40.24
C ALA A 477 6.46 -1.79 -40.32
N SER A 478 6.93 -2.23 -41.49
CA SER A 478 8.36 -2.48 -41.74
C SER A 478 9.27 -1.26 -41.54
N SER A 479 8.72 -0.05 -41.51
CA SER A 479 9.46 1.18 -41.21
C SER A 479 9.89 1.33 -39.76
N TRP A 480 9.27 0.59 -38.82
CA TRP A 480 9.56 0.66 -37.38
C TRP A 480 9.74 -0.71 -36.71
N MET A 481 9.39 -1.81 -37.38
CA MET A 481 9.65 -3.18 -36.89
C MET A 481 11.13 -3.58 -37.03
N HIS A 482 12.04 -2.79 -36.47
CA HIS A 482 13.46 -3.08 -36.34
C HIS A 482 13.91 -2.76 -34.91
N PRO A 483 14.95 -3.44 -34.39
CA PRO A 483 15.47 -3.15 -33.05
C PRO A 483 16.06 -1.74 -32.99
N VAL A 484 16.28 -1.25 -31.77
CA VAL A 484 17.11 -0.06 -31.53
C VAL A 484 18.53 -0.37 -32.01
N GLU A 485 19.10 0.53 -32.81
CA GLU A 485 20.49 0.40 -33.25
C GLU A 485 21.41 0.39 -32.02
N GLN A 486 22.17 -0.68 -31.85
CA GLN A 486 23.19 -0.75 -30.81
C GLN A 486 24.37 0.15 -31.22
N SER A 487 24.87 0.97 -30.29
CA SER A 487 26.08 1.76 -30.52
C SER A 487 27.23 0.82 -30.94
N PRO A 488 28.18 1.29 -31.79
CA PRO A 488 29.30 0.47 -32.22
C PRO A 488 30.04 -0.15 -31.04
N THR A 489 30.53 -1.37 -31.20
CA THR A 489 31.29 -2.15 -30.20
C THR A 489 32.64 -1.53 -29.80
N THR A 490 32.94 -0.31 -30.25
CA THR A 490 34.11 0.48 -29.83
C THR A 490 33.69 1.44 -28.71
N PRO A 491 34.47 1.55 -27.62
CA PRO A 491 34.08 2.31 -26.44
C PRO A 491 34.29 3.81 -26.68
N ASP A 492 33.46 4.43 -27.51
CA ASP A 492 33.33 5.88 -27.58
C ASP A 492 32.51 6.36 -26.37
N ARG A 493 33.08 6.15 -25.18
CA ARG A 493 32.48 6.53 -23.90
C ARG A 493 32.77 8.01 -23.69
N ARG A 494 31.72 8.82 -23.52
CA ARG A 494 31.89 10.19 -23.03
C ARG A 494 32.60 10.14 -21.68
N PRO A 495 33.56 11.03 -21.38
CA PRO A 495 34.15 11.13 -20.04
C PRO A 495 33.14 11.59 -18.98
N LEU A 496 31.98 12.10 -19.42
CA LEU A 496 30.84 12.49 -18.60
C LEU A 496 30.20 11.26 -17.94
N VAL A 497 30.11 11.27 -16.61
CA VAL A 497 29.46 10.21 -15.83
C VAL A 497 27.99 10.55 -15.59
N CYS A 498 27.09 9.60 -15.78
CA CYS A 498 25.73 9.69 -15.30
C CYS A 498 25.66 9.10 -13.89
N VAL A 499 25.25 9.90 -12.90
CA VAL A 499 24.93 9.43 -11.56
C VAL A 499 23.41 9.30 -11.46
N PRO A 500 22.86 8.07 -11.50
CA PRO A 500 21.42 7.90 -11.66
C PRO A 500 20.64 8.46 -10.48
N CYS A 501 19.55 9.15 -10.80
CA CYS A 501 18.46 9.50 -9.90
C CYS A 501 17.17 9.26 -10.67
N ASN A 502 16.23 8.51 -10.10
CA ASN A 502 15.00 8.12 -10.79
C ASN A 502 13.77 8.60 -10.03
N TRP A 503 12.61 8.47 -10.68
CA TRP A 503 11.29 8.85 -10.14
C TRP A 503 10.89 8.16 -8.83
N TYR A 504 11.54 7.05 -8.48
CA TYR A 504 11.28 6.33 -7.24
C TYR A 504 12.16 6.78 -6.07
N MET A 505 13.10 7.70 -6.31
CA MET A 505 14.04 8.24 -5.32
C MET A 505 13.92 9.74 -5.12
N GLU A 506 12.75 10.30 -5.41
CA GLU A 506 12.47 11.71 -5.24
C GLU A 506 11.11 11.94 -4.56
N ASP A 507 10.97 13.08 -3.89
CA ASP A 507 9.85 13.41 -3.00
C ASP A 507 8.69 14.12 -3.69
N MET A 508 8.95 14.95 -4.70
CA MET A 508 7.99 15.85 -5.33
C MET A 508 6.92 15.09 -6.11
N THR A 509 7.25 14.19 -7.03
CA THR A 509 6.23 13.50 -7.84
C THR A 509 5.13 12.83 -7.01
N PRO A 510 5.44 12.07 -5.92
CA PRO A 510 4.39 11.45 -5.12
C PRO A 510 3.71 12.40 -4.11
N MET A 511 4.42 13.42 -3.60
CA MET A 511 3.97 14.19 -2.41
C MET A 511 3.73 15.69 -2.67
N GLN A 512 3.97 16.20 -3.87
CA GLN A 512 3.62 17.56 -4.27
C GLN A 512 2.38 17.56 -5.16
N TYR A 513 1.35 18.29 -4.74
CA TYR A 513 0.20 18.57 -5.59
C TYR A 513 0.52 19.73 -6.53
N LEU A 514 0.29 19.53 -7.83
CA LEU A 514 0.48 20.50 -8.90
C LEU A 514 -0.84 20.62 -9.68
N PRO A 515 -1.57 21.74 -9.56
CA PRO A 515 -2.98 21.82 -9.98
C PRO A 515 -3.20 21.68 -11.49
N HIS A 516 -2.19 21.96 -12.31
CA HIS A 516 -2.28 21.95 -13.77
C HIS A 516 -1.60 20.74 -14.41
N VAL A 517 -1.21 19.75 -13.60
CA VAL A 517 -0.59 18.51 -14.07
C VAL A 517 -1.62 17.38 -13.94
N HIS A 518 -2.08 16.84 -15.08
CA HIS A 518 -3.17 15.85 -15.11
C HIS A 518 -2.90 14.57 -14.30
N ASN A 519 -1.63 14.18 -14.17
CA ASN A 519 -1.18 13.03 -13.40
C ASN A 519 -0.57 13.41 -12.02
N SER A 520 -0.89 14.61 -11.52
CA SER A 520 -0.39 15.05 -10.21
C SER A 520 -0.91 14.17 -9.08
N HIS A 521 -0.03 13.89 -8.12
CA HIS A 521 -0.37 13.24 -6.86
C HIS A 521 -0.47 14.31 -5.75
N GLY A 522 0.34 14.23 -4.71
CA GLY A 522 0.38 15.26 -3.65
C GLY A 522 -0.26 14.87 -2.32
N TYR A 523 -0.92 13.71 -2.25
CA TYR A 523 -1.57 13.21 -1.03
C TYR A 523 -1.07 11.83 -0.62
N THR A 524 0.04 11.37 -1.20
CA THR A 524 0.65 10.09 -0.82
C THR A 524 1.16 10.17 0.62
N ASP A 525 0.84 9.16 1.43
CA ASP A 525 1.27 9.12 2.82
C ASP A 525 2.80 9.02 2.93
N VAL A 526 3.39 9.89 3.76
CA VAL A 526 4.84 9.94 3.99
C VAL A 526 5.43 8.60 4.46
N ARG A 527 4.64 7.75 5.14
CA ARG A 527 5.08 6.42 5.58
C ARG A 527 5.21 5.44 4.42
N VAL A 528 4.41 5.59 3.38
CA VAL A 528 4.51 4.75 2.17
C VAL A 528 5.80 5.06 1.44
N ILE A 529 6.11 6.34 1.25
CA ILE A 529 7.37 6.77 0.60
C ILE A 529 8.58 6.41 1.45
N GLU A 530 8.54 6.63 2.77
CA GLU A 530 9.61 6.22 3.69
C GLU A 530 9.91 4.71 3.60
N ASN A 531 8.88 3.88 3.54
CA ASN A 531 9.05 2.43 3.43
C ASN A 531 9.56 2.02 2.05
N LEU A 532 9.03 2.61 0.98
CA LEU A 532 9.49 2.36 -0.39
C LEU A 532 11.00 2.61 -0.51
N TRP A 533 11.50 3.72 0.04
CA TRP A 533 12.93 4.03 0.04
C TRP A 533 13.74 3.05 0.89
N ARG A 534 13.23 2.63 2.05
CA ARG A 534 13.91 1.64 2.90
C ARG A 534 14.00 0.27 2.26
N ASP A 535 12.92 -0.21 1.67
CA ASP A 535 12.86 -1.51 1.02
C ASP A 535 13.84 -1.55 -0.16
N ARG A 536 13.90 -0.47 -0.94
CA ARG A 536 14.89 -0.33 -2.00
C ARG A 536 16.32 -0.32 -1.48
N PHE A 537 16.61 0.42 -0.41
CA PHE A 537 17.94 0.40 0.21
C PHE A 537 18.35 -1.01 0.66
N LEU A 538 17.44 -1.72 1.34
CA LEU A 538 17.69 -3.07 1.84
C LEU A 538 17.98 -4.04 0.70
N TRP A 539 17.20 -3.99 -0.37
CA TRP A 539 17.41 -4.83 -1.55
C TRP A 539 18.76 -4.54 -2.21
N ILE A 540 19.08 -3.26 -2.47
CA ILE A 540 20.38 -2.86 -3.05
C ILE A 540 21.53 -3.33 -2.16
N ARG A 541 21.43 -3.11 -0.85
CA ARG A 541 22.43 -3.52 0.14
C ARG A 541 22.70 -5.03 0.13
N GLU A 542 21.72 -5.84 -0.22
CA GLU A 542 21.84 -7.31 -0.22
C GLU A 542 22.32 -7.88 -1.55
N ASN A 543 22.04 -7.18 -2.65
CA ASN A 543 22.16 -7.74 -4.01
C ASN A 543 23.19 -7.03 -4.90
N GLU A 544 23.65 -5.83 -4.53
CA GLU A 544 24.51 -5.01 -5.39
C GLU A 544 25.93 -4.81 -4.81
N GLU A 545 26.93 -4.80 -5.70
CA GLU A 545 28.34 -4.63 -5.32
C GLU A 545 28.83 -3.19 -5.57
N ASN A 546 29.30 -2.50 -4.53
CA ASN A 546 29.68 -1.07 -4.56
C ASN A 546 28.56 -0.13 -5.08
N PRO A 547 27.31 -0.28 -4.64
CA PRO A 547 26.23 0.55 -5.14
C PRO A 547 26.27 1.98 -4.60
N ILE A 548 25.54 2.84 -5.29
CA ILE A 548 25.12 4.14 -4.79
C ILE A 548 23.64 4.07 -4.39
N PHE A 549 23.23 4.97 -3.49
CA PHE A 549 21.83 5.14 -3.11
C PHE A 549 21.46 6.63 -3.22
N PRO A 550 20.87 7.06 -4.35
CA PRO A 550 20.47 8.46 -4.53
C PRO A 550 19.22 8.77 -3.71
N VAL A 551 19.17 9.94 -3.08
CA VAL A 551 17.97 10.48 -2.42
C VAL A 551 17.82 11.92 -2.89
N LEU A 552 16.74 12.21 -3.63
CA LEU A 552 16.40 13.55 -4.08
C LEU A 552 15.29 14.16 -3.22
N MET A 553 15.49 15.40 -2.84
CA MET A 553 14.55 16.23 -2.10
C MET A 553 14.34 17.55 -2.81
N HIS A 554 13.17 18.15 -2.65
CA HIS A 554 12.92 19.52 -3.10
C HIS A 554 12.52 20.37 -1.89
N PRO A 555 13.05 21.59 -1.69
CA PRO A 555 12.58 22.50 -0.65
C PRO A 555 11.08 22.79 -0.74
N ASP A 556 10.53 22.74 -1.97
CA ASP A 556 9.11 22.80 -2.29
C ASP A 556 8.30 21.74 -1.51
N THR A 557 8.83 20.51 -1.45
CA THR A 557 8.13 19.33 -0.91
C THR A 557 8.68 18.91 0.44
N SER A 558 9.94 18.51 0.51
CA SER A 558 10.66 18.15 1.74
C SER A 558 10.77 19.30 2.74
N GLY A 559 10.54 20.55 2.34
CA GLY A 559 10.42 21.68 3.26
C GLY A 559 9.09 21.73 4.03
N MET A 560 8.06 20.99 3.58
CA MET A 560 6.76 20.93 4.26
C MET A 560 6.86 20.24 5.62
N ALA A 561 6.05 20.69 6.59
CA ALA A 561 6.19 20.28 7.98
C ALA A 561 5.99 18.77 8.23
N HIS A 562 5.15 18.11 7.44
CA HIS A 562 4.90 16.67 7.56
C HIS A 562 5.93 15.83 6.80
N VAL A 563 6.48 16.34 5.69
CA VAL A 563 7.49 15.66 4.86
C VAL A 563 8.89 15.78 5.47
N ILE A 564 9.28 16.94 6.01
CA ILE A 564 10.62 17.11 6.60
C ILE A 564 10.89 16.10 7.73
N GLY A 565 9.87 15.77 8.52
CA GLY A 565 9.98 14.76 9.56
C GLY A 565 10.19 13.34 9.00
N MET A 566 9.70 13.06 7.79
CA MET A 566 9.96 11.80 7.07
C MET A 566 11.40 11.72 6.59
N VAL A 567 11.87 12.77 5.93
CA VAL A 567 13.25 12.88 5.46
C VAL A 567 14.24 12.73 6.61
N GLU A 568 14.01 13.44 7.72
CA GLU A 568 14.88 13.37 8.89
C GLU A 568 14.96 11.94 9.45
N ARG A 569 13.83 11.21 9.49
CA ARG A 569 13.80 9.80 9.90
C ARG A 569 14.56 8.90 8.94
N LEU A 570 14.39 9.08 7.63
CA LEU A 570 15.10 8.29 6.62
C LEU A 570 16.62 8.50 6.73
N LEU A 571 17.08 9.76 6.72
CA LEU A 571 18.50 10.08 6.78
C LEU A 571 19.12 9.63 8.11
N THR A 572 18.40 9.76 9.22
CA THR A 572 18.83 9.20 10.52
C THR A 572 18.95 7.68 10.46
N TRP A 573 17.98 7.00 9.83
CA TRP A 573 18.01 5.55 9.65
C TRP A 573 19.18 5.11 8.76
N LEU A 574 19.44 5.82 7.64
CA LEU A 574 20.59 5.57 6.77
C LEU A 574 21.92 5.73 7.53
N LYS A 575 22.06 6.79 8.32
CA LYS A 575 23.23 6.98 9.22
C LYS A 575 23.38 5.86 10.25
N GLY A 576 22.28 5.24 10.66
CA GLY A 576 22.27 4.12 11.62
C GLY A 576 23.03 2.89 11.14
N TRP A 577 23.32 2.78 9.84
CA TRP A 577 24.11 1.69 9.26
C TRP A 577 25.63 1.85 9.44
N GLY A 578 26.09 2.97 10.02
CA GLY A 578 27.50 3.16 10.40
C GLY A 578 28.46 3.07 9.21
N ASP A 579 29.55 2.32 9.38
CA ASP A 579 30.64 2.24 8.40
C ASP A 579 30.25 1.58 7.06
N GLU A 580 29.08 0.93 6.98
CA GLU A 580 28.55 0.39 5.73
C GLU A 580 28.06 1.49 4.77
N VAL A 581 27.80 2.69 5.29
CA VAL A 581 27.20 3.80 4.55
C VAL A 581 28.14 5.01 4.57
N GLU A 582 28.33 5.63 3.39
CA GLU A 582 29.11 6.85 3.24
C GLU A 582 28.29 7.90 2.51
N PHE A 583 28.03 9.05 3.14
CA PHE A 583 27.36 10.17 2.49
C PHE A 583 28.39 10.96 1.68
N CYS A 584 28.12 11.13 0.38
CA CYS A 584 29.02 11.80 -0.55
C CYS A 584 28.27 12.87 -1.35
N GLN A 585 29.00 13.92 -1.70
CA GLN A 585 28.56 14.82 -2.76
C GLN A 585 28.52 14.04 -4.08
N THR A 586 27.55 14.34 -4.94
CA THR A 586 27.35 13.64 -6.22
C THR A 586 28.62 13.67 -7.10
N GLY A 587 29.36 14.79 -7.12
CA GLY A 587 30.63 14.87 -7.83
C GLY A 587 31.73 13.96 -7.26
N GLU A 588 31.76 13.70 -5.94
CA GLU A 588 32.69 12.74 -5.35
C GLU A 588 32.39 11.32 -5.83
N ILE A 589 31.11 10.96 -5.92
CA ILE A 589 30.65 9.66 -6.45
C ILE A 589 31.05 9.52 -7.92
N ALA A 590 30.80 10.54 -8.74
CA ALA A 590 31.16 10.53 -10.14
C ALA A 590 32.67 10.33 -10.36
N ARG A 591 33.52 11.07 -9.63
CA ARG A 591 34.98 10.95 -9.72
C ARG A 591 35.48 9.60 -9.24
N TRP A 592 35.00 9.14 -8.09
CA TRP A 592 35.33 7.80 -7.56
C TRP A 592 35.03 6.71 -8.59
N TRP A 593 33.80 6.70 -9.11
CA TRP A 593 33.38 5.66 -10.05
C TRP A 593 34.18 5.75 -11.36
N ARG A 594 34.41 6.97 -11.87
CA ARG A 594 35.22 7.20 -13.07
C ARG A 594 36.64 6.66 -12.89
N GLU A 595 37.30 6.95 -11.78
CA GLU A 595 38.65 6.48 -11.48
C GLU A 595 38.71 4.96 -11.41
N GLU A 596 37.77 4.29 -10.75
CA GLU A 596 37.73 2.83 -10.67
C GLU A 596 37.49 2.16 -12.03
N ASN A 597 36.69 2.78 -12.91
CA ASN A 597 36.31 2.18 -14.19
C ASN A 597 37.23 2.56 -15.35
N LEU A 598 37.98 3.66 -15.25
CA LEU A 598 39.06 3.98 -16.19
C LEU A 598 40.31 3.13 -15.92
N ASN A 599 40.59 2.75 -14.67
CA ASN A 599 41.74 1.92 -14.30
C ASN A 599 41.53 0.40 -14.56
N ARG A 600 40.30 -0.01 -14.91
CA ARG A 600 39.94 -1.39 -15.29
C ARG A 600 39.95 -1.62 -16.82
N LEU A 601 40.29 -0.59 -17.59
CA LEU A 601 40.63 -0.65 -19.01
C LEU A 601 42.15 -0.75 -19.16
#